data_AF-A0A349K6U2-F1
#
_entry.id   AF-A0A349K6U2-F1
#
_cell.length_a   1.000
_cell.length_b   1.000
_cell.length_c   1.000
_cell.angle_alpha   90.00
_cell.angle_beta   90.00
_cell.angle_gamma   90.00
#
_symmetry.space_group_name_H-M   'P 1'
#
loop_
_entity.id
_entity.type
_entity.pdbx_description
1 polymer ?
#
loop_
_entity_poly.entity_id
_entity_poly.type
_entity_poly.pdbx_seq_one_letter_code
_entity_poly.pdbx_strand_id
1 'polypeptide(L)'
;DKAAMGGFDKGHFQKMDKEAVSGFTGDQLANIEFEAMGGFNKDHLKNIEDISVSKLKKEHLENLDPDAAEGLSGGHIKNLDPDAVKGFNRKHMKRISQEALADINVEQVKNLNQGSKEGLKDSVSSFESFDISVKKELVKDKVRLLGGVGSFSEFITQRMDSDPGASDQKAESGWDLEVLNKVKNASADKGTVGSTSAEIKGIFGGDSSKGNVLEEGATSRIKAKFGKLKIFKADK
;
A
#
# COMPACT_ATOMS: atom_id res chain seq x y z
N ASP A 1 -5.87 -0.89 37.30
CA ASP A 1 -6.54 0.09 38.17
C ASP A 1 -6.27 1.49 37.62
N LYS A 2 -7.30 2.22 37.21
CA LYS A 2 -7.15 3.58 36.66
C LYS A 2 -6.53 4.54 37.67
N ALA A 3 -6.80 4.32 38.96
CA ALA A 3 -6.22 5.13 40.03
C ALA A 3 -4.69 4.95 40.14
N ALA A 4 -4.19 3.74 39.84
CA ALA A 4 -2.75 3.47 39.86
C ALA A 4 -2.00 4.14 38.69
N MET A 5 -2.64 4.25 37.51
CA MET A 5 -2.01 4.86 36.33
C MET A 5 -2.15 6.38 36.29
N GLY A 6 -3.17 6.95 36.95
CA GLY A 6 -3.41 8.40 36.96
C GLY A 6 -2.41 9.25 37.76
N GLY A 7 -1.48 8.61 38.50
CA GLY A 7 -0.40 9.30 39.20
C GLY A 7 0.88 9.51 38.37
N PHE A 8 0.97 8.89 37.19
CA PHE A 8 2.15 8.99 36.32
C PHE A 8 1.96 10.08 35.27
N ASP A 9 2.88 11.03 35.22
CA ASP A 9 2.96 12.05 34.19
C ASP A 9 4.03 11.73 33.13
N LYS A 10 4.14 12.61 32.12
CA LYS A 10 5.18 12.54 31.08
C LYS A 10 6.60 12.38 31.64
N GLY A 11 6.95 13.12 32.68
CA GLY A 11 8.29 13.09 33.27
C GLY A 11 8.61 11.78 33.98
N HIS A 12 7.60 11.12 34.55
CA HIS A 12 7.76 9.78 35.12
C HIS A 12 8.08 8.76 34.02
N PHE A 13 7.33 8.75 32.92
CA PHE A 13 7.58 7.84 31.81
C PHE A 13 8.93 8.08 31.13
N GLN A 14 9.37 9.34 31.00
CA GLN A 14 10.70 9.63 30.44
C GLN A 14 11.86 9.03 31.25
N LYS A 15 11.67 8.87 32.56
CA LYS A 15 12.68 8.32 33.48
C LYS A 15 12.45 6.84 33.80
N MET A 16 11.33 6.27 33.36
CA MET A 16 10.99 4.88 33.59
C MET A 16 11.91 3.99 32.76
N ASP A 17 12.37 2.89 33.35
CA ASP A 17 13.15 1.91 32.60
C ASP A 17 12.27 1.23 31.54
N LYS A 18 12.82 0.99 30.35
CA LYS A 18 12.11 0.31 29.25
C LYS A 18 11.64 -1.09 29.63
N GLU A 19 12.36 -1.78 30.51
CA GLU A 19 11.96 -3.11 30.98
C GLU A 19 10.72 -3.03 31.88
N ALA A 20 10.51 -1.90 32.56
CA ALA A 20 9.35 -1.70 33.43
C ALA A 20 8.03 -1.59 32.65
N VAL A 21 8.07 -1.14 31.39
CA VAL A 21 6.86 -1.07 30.54
C VAL A 21 6.53 -2.39 29.85
N SER A 22 7.43 -3.38 29.88
CA SER A 22 7.19 -4.69 29.25
C SER A 22 6.03 -5.47 29.87
N GLY A 23 5.78 -5.26 31.17
CA GLY A 23 4.66 -5.87 31.90
C GLY A 23 3.34 -5.13 31.76
N PHE A 24 3.27 -4.06 30.97
CA PHE A 24 2.05 -3.26 30.84
C PHE A 24 1.04 -3.99 29.96
N THR A 25 -0.12 -4.26 30.55
CA THR A 25 -1.29 -4.76 29.84
C THR A 25 -1.97 -3.64 29.06
N GLY A 26 -2.79 -4.01 28.07
CA GLY A 26 -3.60 -3.03 27.34
C GLY A 26 -4.54 -2.22 28.23
N ASP A 27 -5.06 -2.80 29.32
CA ASP A 27 -5.88 -2.04 30.27
C ASP A 27 -5.07 -1.02 31.06
N GLN A 28 -3.80 -1.30 31.37
CA GLN A 28 -2.93 -0.31 31.99
C GLN A 28 -2.61 0.81 31.02
N LEU A 29 -2.23 0.48 29.78
CA LEU A 29 -1.96 1.46 28.73
C LEU A 29 -3.17 2.36 28.45
N ALA A 30 -4.38 1.79 28.37
CA ALA A 30 -5.61 2.56 28.14
C ALA A 30 -6.02 3.49 29.30
N ASN A 31 -5.43 3.28 30.48
CA ASN A 31 -5.64 4.09 31.67
C ASN A 31 -4.52 5.11 31.92
N ILE A 32 -3.46 5.13 31.10
CA ILE A 32 -2.45 6.18 31.13
C ILE A 32 -3.12 7.50 30.72
N GLU A 33 -2.78 8.59 31.40
CA GLU A 33 -3.24 9.91 30.99
C GLU A 33 -2.68 10.27 29.62
N PHE A 34 -3.51 10.82 28.73
CA PHE A 34 -3.12 11.03 27.34
C PHE A 34 -1.83 11.86 27.20
N GLU A 35 -1.67 12.93 27.97
CA GLU A 35 -0.46 13.77 27.98
C GLU A 35 0.80 13.02 28.43
N ALA A 36 0.64 12.00 29.28
CA ALA A 36 1.76 11.18 29.76
C ALA A 36 2.33 10.29 28.65
N MET A 37 1.58 10.01 27.57
CA MET A 37 2.06 9.31 26.38
C MET A 37 3.24 10.04 25.71
N GLY A 38 3.30 11.36 25.83
CA GLY A 38 4.43 12.15 25.32
C GLY A 38 5.75 11.90 26.07
N GLY A 39 5.72 11.10 27.14
CA GLY A 39 6.91 10.65 27.87
C GLY A 39 7.49 9.32 27.39
N PHE A 40 6.76 8.60 26.53
CA PHE A 40 7.26 7.39 25.92
C PHE A 40 8.34 7.71 24.89
N ASN A 41 9.34 6.84 24.79
CA ASN A 41 10.35 6.87 23.75
C ASN A 41 10.28 5.57 22.92
N LYS A 42 11.11 5.48 21.89
CA LYS A 42 11.11 4.30 21.00
C LYS A 42 11.48 3.00 21.70
N ASP A 43 12.33 3.04 22.71
CA ASP A 43 12.73 1.85 23.45
C ASP A 43 11.60 1.35 24.36
N HIS A 44 10.77 2.25 24.90
CA HIS A 44 9.55 1.86 25.60
C HIS A 44 8.60 1.13 24.66
N LEU A 45 8.30 1.69 23.48
CA LEU A 45 7.39 1.05 22.53
C LEU A 45 7.91 -0.30 22.03
N LYS A 46 9.22 -0.45 21.83
CA LYS A 46 9.82 -1.75 21.46
C LYS A 46 9.66 -2.83 22.51
N ASN A 47 9.55 -2.45 23.79
CA ASN A 47 9.44 -3.39 24.90
C ASN A 47 7.99 -3.65 25.33
N ILE A 48 7.03 -2.86 24.84
CA ILE A 48 5.61 -3.16 25.01
C ILE A 48 5.26 -4.37 24.15
N GLU A 49 4.42 -5.26 24.68
CA GLU A 49 3.90 -6.39 23.92
C GLU A 49 2.94 -5.90 22.82
N ASP A 50 3.08 -6.44 21.61
CA ASP A 50 2.30 -6.04 20.43
C ASP A 50 0.78 -6.03 20.69
N ILE A 51 0.24 -6.97 21.47
CA ILE A 51 -1.21 -7.05 21.76
C ILE A 51 -1.68 -5.96 22.74
N SER A 52 -0.79 -5.45 23.59
CA SER A 52 -1.14 -4.47 24.62
C SER A 52 -1.55 -3.13 24.02
N VAL A 53 -1.08 -2.77 22.82
CA VAL A 53 -1.50 -1.50 22.18
C VAL A 53 -2.94 -1.52 21.65
N SER A 54 -3.62 -2.67 21.63
CA SER A 54 -4.98 -2.81 21.11
C SER A 54 -6.04 -1.95 21.81
N LYS A 55 -5.79 -1.56 23.06
CA LYS A 55 -6.70 -0.69 23.85
C LYS A 55 -6.29 0.79 23.84
N LEU A 56 -5.21 1.15 23.14
CA LEU A 56 -4.87 2.55 22.94
C LEU A 56 -5.98 3.25 22.14
N LYS A 57 -6.12 4.54 22.40
CA LYS A 57 -7.14 5.40 21.78
C LYS A 57 -6.46 6.45 20.92
N LYS A 58 -7.26 7.11 20.09
CA LYS A 58 -6.82 8.22 19.25
C LYS A 58 -6.03 9.26 20.05
N GLU A 59 -6.53 9.66 21.21
CA GLU A 59 -5.92 10.71 22.05
C GLU A 59 -4.55 10.29 22.60
N HIS A 60 -4.33 8.98 22.84
CA HIS A 60 -3.03 8.47 23.24
C HIS A 60 -2.00 8.61 22.10
N LEU A 61 -2.41 8.29 20.87
CA LEU A 61 -1.53 8.39 19.70
C LEU A 61 -1.33 9.83 19.23
N GLU A 62 -2.28 10.74 19.49
CA GLU A 62 -2.11 12.18 19.24
C GLU A 62 -1.02 12.79 20.12
N ASN A 63 -0.90 12.31 21.37
CA ASN A 63 0.06 12.78 22.36
C ASN A 63 1.37 12.00 22.38
N LEU A 64 1.48 10.92 21.62
CA LEU A 64 2.73 10.18 21.47
C LEU A 64 3.77 11.08 20.80
N ASP A 65 5.03 11.04 21.28
CA ASP A 65 6.10 11.74 20.59
C ASP A 65 6.34 11.10 19.20
N PRO A 66 6.40 11.88 18.10
CA PRO A 66 6.75 11.36 16.79
C PRO A 66 8.01 10.50 16.77
N ASP A 67 9.06 10.87 17.51
CA ASP A 67 10.30 10.10 17.53
C ASP A 67 10.14 8.77 18.31
N ALA A 68 9.18 8.68 19.24
CA ALA A 68 8.84 7.43 19.89
C ALA A 68 8.20 6.43 18.92
N ALA A 69 7.46 6.90 17.91
CA ALA A 69 6.81 6.06 16.91
C ALA A 69 7.80 5.21 16.09
N GLU A 70 9.10 5.54 16.07
CA GLU A 70 10.18 4.70 15.52
C GLU A 70 10.25 3.32 16.23
N GLY A 71 9.74 3.22 17.46
CA GLY A 71 9.70 1.98 18.23
C GLY A 71 8.54 1.04 17.89
N LEU A 72 7.57 1.48 17.08
CA LEU A 72 6.42 0.65 16.70
C LEU A 72 6.86 -0.45 15.72
N SER A 73 6.56 -1.70 16.08
CA SER A 73 6.72 -2.87 15.21
C SER A 73 5.50 -3.05 14.30
N GLY A 74 5.60 -3.90 13.30
CA GLY A 74 4.45 -4.30 12.49
C GLY A 74 3.36 -5.03 13.30
N GLY A 75 3.74 -5.78 14.33
CA GLY A 75 2.80 -6.37 15.28
C GLY A 75 2.01 -5.32 16.07
N HIS A 76 2.66 -4.23 16.51
CA HIS A 76 1.96 -3.10 17.11
C HIS A 76 0.98 -2.47 16.12
N ILE A 77 1.43 -2.17 14.89
CA ILE A 77 0.57 -1.57 13.87
C ILE A 77 -0.64 -2.45 13.60
N LYS A 78 -0.46 -3.76 13.44
CA LYS A 78 -1.54 -4.72 13.22
C LYS A 78 -2.56 -4.77 14.36
N ASN A 79 -2.12 -4.65 15.61
CA ASN A 79 -2.98 -4.75 16.79
C ASN A 79 -3.63 -3.43 17.20
N LEU A 80 -3.19 -2.27 16.68
CA LEU A 80 -3.84 -0.99 16.96
C LEU A 80 -5.28 -0.97 16.44
N ASP A 81 -6.19 -0.47 17.27
CA ASP A 81 -7.58 -0.27 16.88
C ASP A 81 -7.67 0.69 15.66
N PRO A 82 -8.49 0.38 14.63
CA PRO A 82 -8.66 1.25 13.47
C PRO A 82 -9.08 2.69 13.79
N ASP A 83 -9.82 2.93 14.87
CA ASP A 83 -10.16 4.29 15.29
C ASP A 83 -9.00 4.98 16.00
N ALA A 84 -8.11 4.24 16.67
CA ALA A 84 -6.93 4.82 17.32
C ALA A 84 -5.98 5.45 16.29
N VAL A 85 -5.75 4.81 15.14
CA VAL A 85 -4.81 5.30 14.11
C VAL A 85 -5.17 6.69 13.55
N LYS A 86 -6.39 7.19 13.78
CA LYS A 86 -6.77 8.60 13.53
C LYS A 86 -5.86 9.60 14.23
N GLY A 87 -5.26 9.20 15.35
CA GLY A 87 -4.38 10.04 16.15
C GLY A 87 -2.98 10.19 15.58
N PHE A 88 -2.57 9.31 14.66
CA PHE A 88 -1.35 9.54 13.91
C PHE A 88 -1.48 10.79 13.04
N ASN A 89 -0.34 11.42 12.76
CA ASN A 89 -0.24 12.54 11.84
C ASN A 89 0.94 12.30 10.90
N ARG A 90 1.19 13.23 9.96
CA ARG A 90 2.28 13.09 8.99
C ARG A 90 3.66 12.86 9.63
N LYS A 91 3.92 13.45 10.80
CA LYS A 91 5.20 13.29 11.52
C LYS A 91 5.33 11.88 12.11
N HIS A 92 4.28 11.37 12.75
CA HIS A 92 4.24 9.98 13.26
C HIS A 92 4.55 8.99 12.14
N MET A 93 3.83 9.09 11.01
CA MET A 93 3.99 8.16 9.89
C MET A 93 5.39 8.21 9.27
N LYS A 94 6.07 9.36 9.30
CA LYS A 94 7.48 9.52 8.85
C LYS A 94 8.51 8.86 9.76
N ARG A 95 8.13 8.52 10.98
CA ARG A 95 9.01 7.90 11.97
C ARG A 95 8.79 6.39 12.09
N ILE A 96 7.59 5.91 11.82
CA ILE A 96 7.30 4.48 11.75
C ILE A 96 8.04 3.88 10.54
N SER A 97 8.69 2.74 10.73
CA SER A 97 9.45 2.09 9.66
C SER A 97 8.52 1.55 8.55
N GLN A 98 9.05 1.43 7.33
CA GLN A 98 8.28 0.85 6.23
C GLN A 98 7.86 -0.60 6.53
N GLU A 99 8.72 -1.37 7.21
CA GLU A 99 8.45 -2.75 7.59
C GLU A 99 7.25 -2.82 8.54
N ALA A 100 7.17 -1.92 9.51
CA ALA A 100 6.03 -1.86 10.42
C ALA A 100 4.76 -1.36 9.71
N LEU A 101 4.89 -0.39 8.81
CA LEU A 101 3.76 0.12 8.02
C LEU A 101 3.20 -0.92 7.05
N ALA A 102 4.00 -1.89 6.60
CA ALA A 102 3.53 -2.96 5.72
C ALA A 102 2.44 -3.85 6.36
N ASP A 103 2.42 -3.95 7.69
CA ASP A 103 1.42 -4.68 8.46
C ASP A 103 0.13 -3.88 8.73
N ILE A 104 0.00 -2.67 8.20
CA ILE A 104 -1.24 -1.89 8.26
C ILE A 104 -2.36 -2.61 7.49
N ASN A 105 -3.57 -2.60 8.04
CA ASN A 105 -4.73 -3.20 7.39
C ASN A 105 -5.63 -2.15 6.72
N VAL A 106 -6.57 -2.63 5.89
CA VAL A 106 -7.46 -1.75 5.09
C VAL A 106 -8.37 -0.87 5.95
N GLU A 107 -8.84 -1.36 7.09
CA GLU A 107 -9.72 -0.58 7.99
C GLU A 107 -8.96 0.55 8.69
N GLN A 108 -7.71 0.30 9.08
CA GLN A 108 -6.82 1.34 9.59
C GLN A 108 -6.54 2.41 8.52
N VAL A 109 -6.24 2.00 7.28
CA VAL A 109 -5.98 2.94 6.17
C VAL A 109 -7.20 3.81 5.88
N LYS A 110 -8.42 3.27 5.93
CA LYS A 110 -9.66 4.05 5.79
C LYS A 110 -9.76 5.14 6.85
N ASN A 111 -9.41 4.82 8.08
CA ASN A 111 -9.47 5.71 9.24
C ASN A 111 -8.29 6.69 9.37
N LEU A 112 -7.20 6.52 8.62
CA LEU A 112 -6.12 7.51 8.59
C LEU A 112 -6.64 8.89 8.10
N ASN A 113 -6.24 9.95 8.80
CA ASN A 113 -6.45 11.31 8.30
C ASN A 113 -5.56 11.61 7.07
N GLN A 114 -5.86 12.72 6.39
CA GLN A 114 -5.16 13.09 5.15
C GLN A 114 -3.64 13.26 5.35
N GLY A 115 -3.22 13.89 6.45
CA GLY A 115 -1.79 14.07 6.76
C GLY A 115 -1.08 12.75 6.99
N SER A 116 -1.72 11.79 7.65
CA SER A 116 -1.18 10.45 7.85
C SER A 116 -1.10 9.65 6.55
N LYS A 117 -2.09 9.77 5.65
CA LYS A 117 -2.03 9.16 4.31
C LYS A 117 -0.88 9.73 3.47
N GLU A 118 -0.62 11.03 3.56
CA GLU A 118 0.55 11.65 2.94
C GLU A 118 1.86 11.18 3.57
N GLY A 119 1.91 11.10 4.91
CA GLY A 119 3.07 10.58 5.63
C GLY A 119 3.39 9.14 5.25
N LEU A 120 2.38 8.27 5.17
CA LEU A 120 2.54 6.90 4.69
C LEU A 120 3.17 6.86 3.29
N LYS A 121 2.68 7.69 2.36
CA LYS A 121 3.24 7.78 1.01
C LYS A 121 4.66 8.33 0.97
N ASP A 122 5.00 9.23 1.89
CA ASP A 122 6.36 9.77 2.00
C ASP A 122 7.34 8.74 2.60
N SER A 123 6.87 7.88 3.50
CA SER A 123 7.72 6.90 4.21
C SER A 123 7.96 5.60 3.44
N VAL A 124 7.07 5.27 2.51
CA VAL A 124 7.07 3.98 1.81
C VAL A 124 7.68 4.15 0.41
N SER A 125 8.83 3.54 0.16
CA SER A 125 9.48 3.54 -1.16
C SER A 125 8.82 2.58 -2.15
N SER A 126 8.25 1.49 -1.65
CA SER A 126 7.51 0.50 -2.45
C SER A 126 6.35 -0.07 -1.65
N PHE A 127 5.20 -0.20 -2.29
CA PHE A 127 4.02 -0.85 -1.72
C PHE A 127 3.97 -2.36 -2.00
N GLU A 128 5.06 -2.98 -2.46
CA GLU A 128 5.08 -4.40 -2.82
C GLU A 128 4.69 -5.33 -1.66
N SER A 129 5.22 -5.07 -0.47
CA SER A 129 4.96 -5.84 0.76
C SER A 129 3.60 -5.59 1.42
N PHE A 130 2.82 -4.62 0.92
CA PHE A 130 1.53 -4.28 1.51
C PHE A 130 0.43 -5.23 1.02
N ASP A 131 -0.63 -5.38 1.81
CA ASP A 131 -1.83 -6.10 1.38
C ASP A 131 -2.47 -5.43 0.15
N ILE A 132 -3.02 -6.24 -0.76
CA ILE A 132 -3.64 -5.75 -1.99
C ILE A 132 -4.88 -4.90 -1.72
N SER A 133 -5.64 -5.21 -0.68
CA SER A 133 -6.80 -4.41 -0.24
C SER A 133 -6.35 -3.02 0.22
N VAL A 134 -5.21 -2.93 0.91
CA VAL A 134 -4.58 -1.66 1.30
C VAL A 134 -4.14 -0.87 0.05
N LYS A 135 -3.47 -1.52 -0.90
CA LYS A 135 -3.05 -0.85 -2.15
C LYS A 135 -4.26 -0.32 -2.92
N LYS A 136 -5.36 -1.08 -2.98
CA LYS A 136 -6.61 -0.65 -3.62
C LYS A 136 -7.22 0.57 -2.93
N GLU A 137 -7.22 0.60 -1.60
CA GLU A 137 -7.71 1.75 -0.83
C GLU A 137 -6.84 3.00 -1.04
N LEU A 138 -5.51 2.85 -1.10
CA LEU A 138 -4.58 3.96 -1.30
C LEU A 138 -4.58 4.51 -2.73
N VAL A 139 -4.82 3.66 -3.72
CA VAL A 139 -4.80 3.99 -5.15
C VAL A 139 -6.23 3.92 -5.71
N LYS A 140 -6.87 5.08 -5.84
CA LYS A 140 -8.22 5.21 -6.42
C LYS A 140 -8.26 4.66 -7.86
N ASP A 141 -9.38 4.09 -8.27
CA ASP A 141 -9.53 3.44 -9.58
C ASP A 141 -9.12 4.35 -10.76
N LYS A 142 -9.49 5.63 -10.71
CA LYS A 142 -9.21 6.62 -11.78
C LYS A 142 -7.72 6.82 -12.09
N VAL A 143 -6.82 6.49 -11.16
CA VAL A 143 -5.36 6.61 -11.35
C VAL A 143 -4.68 5.27 -11.64
N ARG A 144 -5.42 4.16 -11.65
CA ARG A 144 -4.87 2.84 -12.00
C ARG A 144 -4.72 2.74 -13.51
N LEU A 145 -3.55 3.10 -14.04
CA LEU A 145 -3.26 3.17 -15.48
C LEU A 145 -3.54 1.85 -16.24
N LEU A 146 -3.30 0.72 -15.57
CA LEU A 146 -3.54 -0.60 -16.14
C LEU A 146 -4.71 -1.32 -15.42
N GLY A 147 -5.48 -0.62 -14.59
CA GLY A 147 -6.65 -1.19 -13.90
C GLY A 147 -6.32 -2.09 -12.70
N GLY A 148 -5.08 -2.16 -12.22
CA GLY A 148 -4.69 -2.98 -11.07
C GLY A 148 -3.62 -2.33 -10.20
N VAL A 149 -3.38 -2.95 -9.05
CA VAL A 149 -2.33 -2.58 -8.07
C VAL A 149 -1.44 -3.77 -7.67
N GLY A 150 -1.67 -4.94 -8.27
CA GLY A 150 -0.87 -6.15 -8.04
C GLY A 150 0.38 -6.22 -8.91
N SER A 151 1.16 -7.29 -8.72
CA SER A 151 2.34 -7.54 -9.54
C SER A 151 1.96 -7.83 -10.99
N PHE A 152 2.56 -7.10 -11.93
CA PHE A 152 2.37 -7.37 -13.35
C PHE A 152 3.09 -8.66 -13.79
N SER A 153 4.19 -9.03 -13.12
CA SER A 153 4.91 -10.26 -13.44
C SER A 153 4.08 -11.49 -13.07
N GLU A 154 3.51 -11.53 -11.86
CA GLU A 154 2.61 -12.61 -11.44
C GLU A 154 1.39 -12.70 -12.34
N PHE A 155 0.87 -11.55 -12.76
CA PHE A 155 -0.24 -11.47 -13.72
C PHE A 155 0.08 -12.12 -15.07
N ILE A 156 1.29 -11.91 -15.61
CA ILE A 156 1.71 -12.55 -16.86
C ILE A 156 1.96 -14.05 -16.66
N THR A 157 2.60 -14.46 -15.56
CA THR A 157 2.78 -15.88 -15.24
C THR A 157 1.44 -16.60 -15.13
N GLN A 158 0.47 -16.00 -14.43
CA GLN A 158 -0.88 -16.55 -14.31
C GLN A 158 -1.55 -16.73 -15.68
N ARG A 159 -1.29 -15.85 -16.66
CA ARG A 159 -1.76 -16.03 -18.04
C ARG A 159 -1.10 -17.23 -18.74
N MET A 160 0.20 -17.44 -18.53
CA MET A 160 0.95 -18.53 -19.19
C MET A 160 0.56 -19.91 -18.65
N ASP A 161 0.24 -19.99 -17.36
CA ASP A 161 -0.12 -21.25 -16.67
C ASP A 161 -1.63 -21.55 -16.66
N SER A 162 -2.49 -20.57 -16.98
CA SER A 162 -3.95 -20.78 -17.04
C SER A 162 -4.34 -21.58 -18.28
N ASP A 163 -4.85 -22.81 -18.08
CA ASP A 163 -5.63 -23.54 -19.08
C ASP A 163 -6.84 -22.69 -19.55
N PRO A 164 -7.18 -22.60 -20.86
CA PRO A 164 -8.24 -21.72 -21.37
C PRO A 164 -9.65 -21.98 -20.80
N GLY A 165 -9.84 -23.02 -19.99
CA GLY A 165 -11.10 -23.39 -19.33
C GLY A 165 -11.15 -23.21 -17.80
N ALA A 166 -10.07 -22.77 -17.14
CA ALA A 166 -10.05 -22.65 -15.67
C ALA A 166 -10.75 -21.36 -15.19
N SER A 167 -11.92 -21.51 -14.58
CA SER A 167 -12.68 -20.44 -13.95
C SER A 167 -12.07 -20.00 -12.60
N ASP A 168 -11.94 -18.69 -12.44
CA ASP A 168 -12.15 -17.97 -11.17
C ASP A 168 -11.26 -18.25 -9.96
N GLN A 169 -9.95 -17.99 -10.09
CA GLN A 169 -9.13 -17.61 -8.93
C GLN A 169 -8.74 -16.14 -9.05
N LYS A 170 -9.59 -15.25 -8.53
CA LYS A 170 -9.63 -13.84 -8.94
C LYS A 170 -9.80 -12.80 -7.83
N ALA A 171 -9.60 -13.16 -6.56
CA ALA A 171 -9.69 -12.20 -5.46
C ALA A 171 -8.34 -11.52 -5.14
N GLU A 172 -7.23 -12.25 -5.28
CA GLU A 172 -5.93 -11.85 -4.72
C GLU A 172 -4.90 -11.35 -5.74
N SER A 173 -5.20 -11.26 -7.04
CA SER A 173 -4.19 -10.75 -7.99
C SER A 173 -4.04 -9.23 -7.94
N GLY A 174 -4.98 -8.52 -7.34
CA GLY A 174 -4.99 -7.04 -7.32
C GLY A 174 -5.29 -6.38 -8.67
N TRP A 175 -5.63 -7.17 -9.70
CA TRP A 175 -5.99 -6.69 -11.05
C TRP A 175 -7.50 -6.73 -11.28
N ASP A 176 -8.01 -5.76 -12.04
CA ASP A 176 -9.42 -5.73 -12.47
C ASP A 176 -9.76 -6.95 -13.34
N LEU A 177 -10.95 -7.51 -13.09
CA LEU A 177 -11.40 -8.73 -13.73
C LEU A 177 -11.58 -8.60 -15.24
N GLU A 178 -12.09 -7.47 -15.70
CA GLU A 178 -12.29 -7.16 -17.11
C GLU A 178 -10.94 -7.00 -17.81
N VAL A 179 -9.98 -6.34 -17.16
CA VAL A 179 -8.61 -6.21 -17.67
C VAL A 179 -7.92 -7.57 -17.78
N LEU A 180 -8.03 -8.40 -16.75
CA LEU A 180 -7.55 -9.79 -16.75
C LEU A 180 -8.12 -10.56 -17.94
N ASN A 181 -9.43 -10.49 -18.17
CA ASN A 181 -10.08 -11.21 -19.26
C ASN A 181 -9.68 -10.67 -20.63
N LYS A 182 -9.59 -9.34 -20.80
CA LYS A 182 -9.10 -8.69 -22.04
C LYS A 182 -7.70 -9.16 -22.40
N VAL A 183 -6.82 -9.27 -21.41
CA VAL A 183 -5.43 -9.68 -21.63
C VAL A 183 -5.31 -11.19 -21.87
N LYS A 184 -6.04 -12.03 -21.14
CA LYS A 184 -6.06 -13.49 -21.38
C LYS A 184 -6.53 -13.82 -22.81
N ASN A 185 -7.60 -13.17 -23.26
CA ASN A 185 -8.19 -13.39 -24.58
C ASN A 185 -7.48 -12.61 -25.71
N ALA A 186 -6.45 -11.83 -25.41
CA ALA A 186 -5.70 -11.11 -26.42
C ALA A 186 -4.82 -12.06 -27.23
N SER A 187 -5.34 -12.53 -28.36
CA SER A 187 -4.52 -13.22 -29.36
C SER A 187 -3.68 -12.18 -30.12
N ALA A 188 -2.35 -12.35 -30.09
CA ALA A 188 -1.51 -11.74 -31.10
C ALA A 188 -1.63 -12.65 -32.33
N ASP A 189 -2.27 -12.16 -33.38
CA ASP A 189 -2.28 -12.86 -34.65
C ASP A 189 -0.80 -12.99 -35.08
N LYS A 190 -0.26 -14.22 -35.00
CA LYS A 190 1.09 -14.49 -35.48
C LYS A 190 0.98 -14.34 -36.99
N GLY A 191 1.33 -13.14 -37.49
CA GLY A 191 1.25 -12.81 -38.91
C GLY A 191 1.71 -14.02 -39.72
N THR A 192 0.81 -14.54 -40.54
CA THR A 192 1.10 -15.65 -41.46
C THR A 192 2.33 -15.27 -42.27
N VAL A 193 3.27 -16.19 -42.42
CA VAL A 193 4.49 -15.98 -43.23
C VAL A 193 4.04 -15.58 -44.63
N GLY A 194 4.21 -14.29 -44.98
CA GLY A 194 3.73 -13.69 -46.24
C GLY A 194 2.80 -12.48 -46.10
N SER A 195 2.27 -12.18 -44.91
CA SER A 195 1.44 -10.98 -44.68
C SER A 195 2.29 -9.76 -44.29
N THR A 196 2.16 -8.66 -45.04
CA THR A 196 2.80 -7.35 -44.75
C THR A 196 2.09 -6.57 -43.64
N SER A 197 1.05 -7.14 -43.04
CA SER A 197 0.17 -6.49 -42.08
C SER A 197 -0.01 -7.39 -40.86
N ALA A 198 0.90 -7.31 -39.88
CA ALA A 198 0.61 -7.83 -38.55
C ALA A 198 -0.32 -6.86 -37.82
N GLU A 199 -1.56 -7.25 -37.57
CA GLU A 199 -2.47 -6.50 -36.69
C GLU A 199 -2.11 -6.75 -35.23
N ILE A 200 -1.35 -5.83 -34.65
CA ILE A 200 -1.17 -5.79 -33.19
C ILE A 200 -2.42 -5.11 -32.60
N LYS A 201 -3.39 -5.89 -32.11
CA LYS A 201 -4.48 -5.36 -31.28
C LYS A 201 -3.91 -4.94 -29.93
N GLY A 202 -3.85 -3.63 -29.69
CA GLY A 202 -3.36 -3.07 -28.42
C GLY A 202 -4.23 -3.56 -27.25
N ILE A 203 -3.60 -4.17 -26.26
CA ILE A 203 -4.29 -4.82 -25.13
C ILE A 203 -4.70 -3.80 -24.05
N PHE A 204 -4.01 -2.66 -23.98
CA PHE A 204 -4.29 -1.58 -23.04
C PHE A 204 -4.49 -0.26 -23.79
N GLY A 205 -5.72 0.27 -23.77
CA GLY A 205 -6.01 1.68 -24.04
C GLY A 205 -5.55 2.21 -25.40
N GLY A 206 -6.19 1.74 -26.46
CA GLY A 206 -6.26 2.45 -27.74
C GLY A 206 -7.69 2.32 -28.26
N ASP A 207 -8.34 3.44 -28.56
CA ASP A 207 -9.65 3.42 -29.22
C ASP A 207 -9.52 2.67 -30.54
N SER A 208 -10.02 1.43 -30.59
CA SER A 208 -9.98 0.57 -31.77
C SER A 208 -10.85 1.08 -32.92
N SER A 209 -11.70 2.09 -32.66
CA SER A 209 -12.49 2.77 -33.70
C SER A 209 -11.71 3.89 -34.40
N LYS A 210 -10.60 4.36 -33.82
CA LYS A 210 -9.71 5.33 -34.47
C LYS A 210 -8.73 4.62 -35.39
N GLY A 211 -9.21 4.29 -36.58
CA GLY A 211 -8.34 4.10 -37.74
C GLY A 211 -7.44 5.33 -37.93
N ASN A 212 -6.24 5.13 -38.50
CA ASN A 212 -5.20 6.15 -38.72
C ASN A 212 -5.75 7.57 -39.00
N VAL A 213 -5.94 8.40 -37.97
CA VAL A 213 -6.21 9.82 -38.18
C VAL A 213 -4.85 10.50 -38.34
N LEU A 214 -4.48 10.75 -39.59
CA LEU A 214 -3.46 11.74 -39.94
C LEU A 214 -4.08 13.10 -39.66
N GLU A 215 -3.51 13.89 -38.74
CA GLU A 215 -3.77 15.32 -38.75
C GLU A 215 -3.15 15.92 -40.00
N GLU A 216 -3.92 16.75 -40.69
CA GLU A 216 -3.55 17.41 -41.94
C GLU A 216 -2.28 18.27 -41.70
N GLY A 217 -1.16 17.90 -42.33
CA GLY A 217 0.09 18.70 -42.33
C GLY A 217 1.30 18.16 -41.55
N ALA A 218 1.27 16.96 -40.95
CA ALA A 218 2.41 16.44 -40.19
C ALA A 218 3.45 15.67 -41.06
N THR A 219 4.70 16.17 -41.12
CA THR A 219 5.78 15.63 -41.98
C THR A 219 6.75 14.65 -41.29
N SER A 220 6.66 14.38 -39.98
CA SER A 220 7.50 13.34 -39.33
C SER A 220 6.90 12.80 -38.02
N ARG A 221 6.93 11.48 -37.86
CA ARG A 221 6.34 10.71 -36.73
C ARG A 221 7.35 10.55 -35.59
N ILE A 222 7.09 11.17 -34.44
CA ILE A 222 7.46 10.61 -33.13
C ILE A 222 6.26 10.80 -32.19
N LYS A 223 5.44 9.76 -32.04
CA LYS A 223 4.49 9.67 -30.92
C LYS A 223 4.51 8.26 -30.36
N ALA A 224 5.41 8.06 -29.41
CA ALA A 224 5.24 7.01 -28.42
C ALA A 224 4.09 7.43 -27.49
N LYS A 225 2.97 6.70 -27.54
CA LYS A 225 2.16 6.42 -26.35
C LYS A 225 2.07 4.90 -26.31
N PHE A 226 2.92 4.33 -25.43
CA PHE A 226 3.16 2.90 -25.21
C PHE A 226 3.55 2.08 -26.46
N GLY A 227 4.86 2.11 -26.75
CA GLY A 227 5.63 1.00 -27.34
C GLY A 227 5.07 0.27 -28.56
N LYS A 228 5.17 0.87 -29.75
CA LYS A 228 5.40 0.07 -30.97
C LYS A 228 6.86 -0.37 -30.97
N LEU A 229 7.16 -1.56 -30.45
CA LEU A 229 8.45 -2.21 -30.69
C LEU A 229 8.45 -2.68 -32.16
N LYS A 230 9.19 -1.98 -33.03
CA LYS A 230 9.45 -2.44 -34.39
C LYS A 230 10.70 -3.31 -34.36
N ILE A 231 10.54 -4.63 -34.43
CA ILE A 231 11.66 -5.53 -34.72
C ILE A 231 11.85 -5.49 -36.23
N PHE A 232 12.90 -4.83 -36.71
CA PHE A 232 13.33 -4.93 -38.09
C PHE A 232 14.20 -6.18 -38.21
N LYS A 233 13.84 -7.09 -39.11
CA LYS A 233 14.75 -8.13 -39.57
C LYS A 233 15.77 -7.46 -40.48
N ALA A 234 17.04 -7.49 -40.11
CA ALA A 234 18.12 -7.20 -41.05
C ALA A 234 18.37 -8.48 -41.86
N ASP A 235 17.95 -8.51 -43.11
CA ASP A 235 18.36 -9.56 -44.03
C ASP A 235 19.78 -9.24 -44.55
N LYS A 236 20.74 -10.10 -44.22
CA LYS A 236 21.65 -10.73 -45.20
C LYS A 236 21.91 -12.16 -44.77
#